data_AF-A0A1N6DGK4-F1
#
_entry.id   AF-A0A1N6DGK4-F1
#
_cell.length_a   1.000
_cell.length_b   1.000
_cell.length_c   1.000
_cell.angle_alpha   90.00
_cell.angle_beta   90.00
_cell.angle_gamma   90.00
#
_symmetry.space_group_name_H-M   'P 1'
#
loop_
_entity.id
_entity.type
_entity.pdbx_description
1 polymer ?
#
loop_
_entity_poly.entity_id
_entity_poly.type
_entity_poly.pdbx_seq_one_letter_code
_entity_poly.pdbx_strand_id
1 'polypeptide(L)'
;MSHREPHTRTEPHAGTVMGMRGCEAAATCGSDRPGHRLHAMQERLAGATASKWVDAIVVEIDDHGFATVAEFAGGGLRRVWHHDAFDGVLVVGAPVAVHDVYGVLAHGGRRFSVATA
;
A
#
# COMPACT_ATOMS: atom_id res chain seq x y z
N MET A 1 -40.02 9.49 0.74
CA MET A 1 -38.93 9.17 1.69
C MET A 1 -37.95 8.27 0.94
N SER A 2 -36.99 8.84 0.22
CA SER A 2 -36.02 8.05 -0.55
C SER A 2 -34.94 7.59 0.41
N HIS A 3 -34.94 6.31 0.74
CA HIS A 3 -33.82 5.67 1.40
C HIS A 3 -32.65 5.70 0.42
N ARG A 4 -31.76 6.66 0.61
CA ARG A 4 -30.46 6.69 -0.06
C ARG A 4 -29.67 5.55 0.56
N GLU A 5 -29.68 4.39 -0.07
CA GLU A 5 -28.78 3.30 0.29
C GLU A 5 -27.37 3.91 0.42
N PRO A 6 -26.69 3.74 1.58
CA PRO A 6 -25.31 4.14 1.68
C PRO A 6 -24.59 3.41 0.55
N HIS A 7 -23.90 4.18 -0.29
CA HIS A 7 -22.96 3.69 -1.28
C HIS A 7 -22.27 2.48 -0.66
N THR A 8 -22.59 1.29 -1.16
CA THR A 8 -22.02 0.03 -0.69
C THR A 8 -20.56 0.30 -0.46
N ARG A 9 -20.14 0.17 0.80
CA ARG A 9 -18.75 0.34 1.20
C ARG A 9 -17.96 -0.43 0.16
N THR A 10 -17.19 0.26 -0.67
CA THR A 10 -16.18 -0.40 -1.48
C THR A 10 -15.27 -0.98 -0.41
N GLU A 11 -15.54 -2.21 0.00
CA GLU A 11 -14.65 -2.92 0.88
C GLU A 11 -13.36 -2.93 0.08
N PRO A 12 -12.30 -2.24 0.53
CA PRO A 12 -11.01 -2.50 -0.03
C PRO A 12 -10.84 -3.99 0.20
N HIS A 13 -10.93 -4.78 -0.88
CA HIS A 13 -10.51 -6.16 -0.81
C HIS A 13 -9.04 -6.04 -0.45
N ALA A 14 -8.75 -6.18 0.84
CA ALA A 14 -7.45 -6.60 1.32
C ALA A 14 -7.29 -7.97 0.66
N GLY A 15 -6.78 -7.96 -0.57
CA GLY A 15 -6.82 -9.09 -1.45
C GLY A 15 -6.11 -10.24 -0.76
N THR A 16 -6.83 -11.33 -0.52
CA THR A 16 -6.24 -12.56 -0.03
C THR A 16 -5.11 -12.99 -0.96
N VAL A 17 -3.95 -13.18 -0.34
CA VAL A 17 -2.63 -13.40 -0.90
C VAL A 17 -2.59 -14.59 -1.86
N MET A 18 -2.55 -14.35 -3.17
CA MET A 18 -2.10 -15.33 -4.16
C MET A 18 -1.30 -14.63 -5.26
N GLY A 19 0.02 -14.87 -5.31
CA GLY A 19 0.89 -14.41 -6.40
C GLY A 19 1.99 -13.40 -6.04
N MET A 20 2.30 -13.17 -4.76
CA MET A 20 3.37 -12.23 -4.33
C MET A 20 4.78 -12.84 -4.42
N ARG A 21 5.20 -13.26 -5.61
CA ARG A 21 6.62 -13.47 -5.94
C ARG A 21 6.86 -12.85 -7.31
N GLY A 22 7.90 -12.01 -7.38
CA GLY A 22 8.48 -11.46 -8.61
C GLY A 22 7.50 -11.31 -9.76
N CYS A 23 6.84 -10.15 -9.88
CA CYS A 23 6.03 -9.88 -11.05
C CYS A 23 6.97 -9.85 -12.27
N GLU A 24 6.95 -10.92 -13.09
CA GLU A 24 7.82 -11.07 -14.26
C GLU A 24 7.68 -9.91 -15.26
N ALA A 25 6.55 -9.20 -15.18
CA ALA A 25 6.18 -8.06 -16.01
C ALA A 25 6.19 -6.73 -15.24
N ALA A 26 7.01 -6.55 -14.20
CA ALA A 26 7.00 -5.34 -13.36
C ALA A 26 6.97 -4.03 -14.18
N ALA A 27 7.88 -3.89 -15.15
CA ALA A 27 7.95 -2.72 -16.03
C ALA A 27 6.72 -2.52 -16.96
N THR A 28 5.92 -3.57 -17.19
CA THR A 28 4.75 -3.54 -18.09
C THR A 28 3.45 -3.89 -17.36
N CYS A 29 3.45 -3.87 -16.03
CA CYS A 29 2.33 -4.35 -15.24
C CYS A 29 1.11 -3.44 -15.43
N GLY A 30 0.07 -3.96 -16.08
CA GLY A 30 -1.19 -3.23 -16.28
C GLY A 30 -2.16 -3.30 -15.11
N SER A 31 -1.96 -4.25 -14.18
CA SER A 31 -2.90 -4.56 -13.10
C SER A 31 -2.97 -3.44 -12.06
N ASP A 32 -4.17 -3.18 -11.56
CA ASP A 32 -4.49 -2.27 -10.46
C ASP A 32 -4.87 -3.02 -9.17
N ARG A 33 -4.57 -4.32 -9.09
CA ARG A 33 -4.74 -5.10 -7.86
C ARG A 33 -3.81 -4.54 -6.76
N PRO A 34 -4.13 -4.77 -5.48
CA PRO A 34 -3.26 -4.37 -4.37
C PRO A 34 -1.81 -4.78 -4.62
N GLY A 35 -0.87 -3.87 -4.40
CA GLY A 35 0.57 -4.12 -4.64
C GLY A 35 1.06 -3.86 -6.06
N HIS A 36 0.18 -3.60 -7.03
CA HIS A 36 0.55 -3.28 -8.41
C HIS A 36 0.47 -1.77 -8.69
N ARG A 37 -0.11 -1.34 -9.82
CA ARG A 37 -0.26 0.08 -10.14
C ARG A 37 -1.19 0.77 -9.14
N LEU A 38 -0.82 2.00 -8.76
CA LEU A 38 -1.68 2.87 -7.98
C LEU A 38 -2.83 3.39 -8.85
N HIS A 39 -4.07 3.05 -8.49
CA HIS A 39 -5.25 3.51 -9.20
C HIS A 39 -5.53 5.00 -8.89
N ALA A 40 -5.95 5.80 -9.88
CA ALA A 40 -6.14 7.25 -9.69
C ALA A 40 -7.15 7.61 -8.58
N MET A 41 -8.22 6.83 -8.42
CA MET A 41 -9.16 7.02 -7.31
C MET A 41 -8.59 6.58 -5.96
N GLN A 42 -7.75 5.54 -5.92
CA GLN A 42 -7.07 5.10 -4.70
C GLN A 42 -6.16 6.22 -4.18
N GLU A 43 -5.41 6.87 -5.07
CA GLU A 43 -4.58 8.03 -4.72
C GLU A 43 -5.41 9.22 -4.21
N ARG A 44 -6.48 9.59 -4.92
CA ARG A 44 -7.36 10.70 -4.51
C ARG A 44 -7.99 10.45 -3.15
N LEU A 45 -8.48 9.24 -2.89
CA LEU A 45 -9.11 8.90 -1.63
C LEU A 45 -8.10 8.88 -0.47
N ALA A 46 -6.91 8.33 -0.68
CA ALA A 46 -5.82 8.37 0.30
C ALA A 46 -5.38 9.81 0.62
N GLY A 47 -5.35 10.69 -0.38
CA GLY A 47 -5.07 12.11 -0.19
C GLY A 47 -6.19 12.87 0.55
N ALA A 48 -7.46 12.50 0.32
CA ALA A 48 -8.61 13.13 0.96
C ALA A 48 -8.86 12.65 2.39
N THR A 49 -8.28 11.52 2.82
CA THR A 49 -8.51 10.92 4.14
C THR A 49 -7.25 10.93 5.01
N ALA A 50 -6.68 12.13 5.19
CA ALA A 50 -5.42 12.35 5.91
C ALA A 50 -5.35 11.72 7.31
N SER A 51 -6.47 11.59 8.02
CA SER A 51 -6.54 10.98 9.36
C SER A 51 -6.35 9.46 9.39
N LYS A 52 -6.16 8.82 8.23
CA LYS A 52 -6.02 7.37 8.09
C LYS A 52 -4.59 6.92 7.75
N TRP A 53 -3.66 7.86 7.65
CA TRP A 53 -2.24 7.54 7.53
C TRP A 53 -1.67 7.13 8.88
N VAL A 54 -0.85 6.08 8.85
CA VAL A 54 -0.07 5.58 9.99
C VAL A 54 1.40 5.77 9.65
N ASP A 55 2.07 6.64 10.40
CA ASP A 55 3.51 6.85 10.26
C ASP A 55 4.26 5.61 10.75
N ALA A 56 5.28 5.20 9.98
CA ALA A 56 6.07 4.01 10.25
C ALA A 56 7.52 4.17 9.77
N ILE A 57 8.39 3.30 10.24
CA ILE A 57 9.79 3.19 9.83
C ILE A 57 10.00 1.85 9.16
N VAL A 58 10.68 1.84 8.01
CA VAL A 58 11.04 0.58 7.34
C VAL A 58 12.09 -0.15 8.17
N VAL A 59 11.86 -1.43 8.49
CA VAL A 59 12.78 -2.25 9.29
C VAL A 59 13.38 -3.41 8.51
N GLU A 60 12.75 -3.81 7.40
CA GLU A 60 13.23 -4.89 6.53
C GLU A 60 12.71 -4.64 5.10
N ILE A 61 13.51 -5.01 4.11
CA ILE A 61 13.13 -5.08 2.71
C ILE A 61 13.72 -6.37 2.14
N ASP A 62 12.95 -7.08 1.32
CA ASP A 62 13.44 -8.26 0.60
C ASP A 62 13.46 -8.06 -0.92
N ASP A 63 14.21 -8.94 -1.60
CA ASP A 63 14.37 -8.94 -3.06
C ASP A 63 13.09 -9.38 -3.81
N HIS A 64 12.01 -9.68 -3.09
CA HIS A 64 10.71 -10.06 -3.64
C HIS A 64 9.68 -8.93 -3.57
N GLY A 65 10.11 -7.74 -3.13
CA GLY A 65 9.30 -6.54 -3.06
C GLY A 65 8.45 -6.43 -1.80
N PHE A 66 8.74 -7.22 -0.77
CA PHE A 66 8.16 -7.00 0.54
C PHE A 66 8.98 -5.96 1.32
N ALA A 67 8.27 -5.16 2.10
CA ALA A 67 8.84 -4.34 3.16
C ALA A 67 8.11 -4.61 4.47
N THR A 68 8.88 -4.78 5.54
CA THR A 68 8.34 -4.76 6.91
C THR A 68 8.52 -3.35 7.46
N VAL A 69 7.45 -2.77 7.98
CA VAL A 69 7.44 -1.43 8.59
C VAL A 69 6.97 -1.51 10.03
N ALA A 70 7.65 -0.79 10.91
CA ALA A 70 7.30 -0.64 12.31
C ALA A 70 6.55 0.68 12.51
N GLU A 71 5.33 0.62 13.04
CA GLU A 71 4.55 1.81 13.36
C GLU A 71 5.27 2.70 14.37
N PHE A 72 5.31 3.99 14.10
CA PHE A 72 6.00 4.95 14.95
C PHE A 72 5.34 5.10 16.32
N ALA A 73 4.00 5.12 16.38
CA ALA A 73 3.24 5.38 17.60
C ALA A 73 2.53 4.15 18.19
N GLY A 74 2.31 3.09 17.39
CA GLY A 74 1.47 1.95 17.79
C GLY A 74 2.24 0.67 18.13
N GLY A 75 3.56 0.62 17.87
CA GLY A 75 4.39 -0.56 18.14
C GLY A 75 4.08 -1.79 17.29
N GLY A 76 3.14 -1.68 16.34
CA GLY A 76 2.80 -2.74 15.40
C GLY A 76 3.86 -2.93 14.32
N LEU A 77 4.03 -4.17 13.86
CA LEU A 77 4.74 -4.49 12.64
C LEU A 77 3.74 -4.78 11.52
N ARG A 78 4.02 -4.27 10.33
CA ARG A 78 3.22 -4.50 9.14
C ARG A 78 4.12 -4.96 8.02
N ARG A 79 3.73 -6.03 7.34
CA ARG A 79 4.39 -6.46 6.12
C ARG A 79 3.54 -6.07 4.93
N VAL A 80 4.15 -5.35 4.00
CA VAL A 80 3.52 -4.87 2.78
C VAL A 80 4.31 -5.32 1.57
N TRP A 81 3.66 -5.40 0.42
CA TRP A 81 4.28 -5.81 -0.83
C TRP A 81 3.97 -4.85 -1.96
N HIS A 82 4.97 -4.59 -2.79
CA HIS A 82 4.84 -3.91 -4.07
C HIS A 82 5.57 -4.68 -5.17
N HIS A 83 4.92 -4.86 -6.31
CA HIS A 83 5.35 -5.73 -7.39
C HIS A 83 6.71 -5.38 -8.02
N ASP A 84 7.10 -4.11 -7.96
CA ASP A 84 8.34 -3.56 -8.52
C ASP A 84 9.35 -3.19 -7.41
N ALA A 85 9.25 -3.84 -6.23
CA ALA A 85 10.14 -3.62 -5.09
C ALA A 85 10.35 -2.13 -4.73
N PHE A 86 9.26 -1.36 -4.79
CA PHE A 86 9.23 0.08 -4.57
C PHE A 86 10.22 0.86 -5.45
N ASP A 87 10.56 0.34 -6.64
CA ASP A 87 11.53 0.92 -7.58
C ASP A 87 12.89 1.19 -6.89
N GLY A 88 13.24 0.36 -5.91
CA GLY A 88 14.50 0.41 -5.17
C GLY A 88 14.72 1.67 -4.30
N VAL A 89 13.75 2.59 -4.19
CA VAL A 89 13.95 3.82 -3.40
C VAL A 89 13.69 3.66 -1.91
N LEU A 90 13.01 2.59 -1.53
CA LEU A 90 12.78 2.31 -0.13
C LEU A 90 14.06 1.70 0.47
N VAL A 91 14.46 2.19 1.63
CA VAL A 91 15.63 1.68 2.38
C VAL A 91 15.27 1.43 3.83
N VAL A 92 15.95 0.49 4.48
CA VAL A 92 15.80 0.27 5.92
C VAL A 92 16.15 1.56 6.68
N GLY A 93 15.31 1.92 7.65
CA GLY A 93 15.37 3.17 8.42
C GLY A 93 14.62 4.34 7.77
N ALA A 94 14.12 4.20 6.53
CA ALA A 94 13.37 5.27 5.88
C ALA A 94 12.02 5.53 6.59
N PRO A 95 11.65 6.80 6.82
CA PRO A 95 10.30 7.15 7.23
C PRO A 95 9.33 6.95 6.07
N VAL A 96 8.19 6.36 6.41
CA VAL A 96 7.07 6.10 5.50
C VAL A 96 5.76 6.38 6.21
N ALA A 97 4.69 6.50 5.44
CA ALA A 97 3.34 6.46 5.96
C ALA A 97 2.54 5.40 5.21
N VAL A 98 1.74 4.62 5.93
CA VAL A 98 0.86 3.58 5.35
C VAL A 98 -0.59 4.01 5.51
N HIS A 99 -1.35 3.93 4.43
CA HIS A 99 -2.78 4.19 4.41
C HIS A 99 -3.57 2.89 4.33
N ASP A 100 -4.01 2.39 5.48
CA ASP A 100 -4.60 1.06 5.61
C ASP A 100 -5.85 0.84 4.78
N VAL A 101 -6.74 1.84 4.75
CA VAL A 101 -8.04 1.72 4.07
C VAL A 101 -7.87 1.61 2.56
N TYR A 102 -6.83 2.21 1.98
CA TYR A 102 -6.65 2.26 0.54
C TYR A 102 -5.37 1.56 0.09
N GLY A 103 -4.66 0.84 0.97
CA GLY A 103 -3.44 0.11 0.64
C GLY A 103 -2.42 0.97 -0.09
N VAL A 104 -2.04 2.11 0.48
CA VAL A 104 -1.02 3.00 -0.11
C VAL A 104 0.14 3.18 0.86
N LEU A 105 1.36 3.03 0.37
CA LEU A 105 2.57 3.44 1.09
C LEU A 105 3.09 4.74 0.48
N ALA A 106 3.38 5.73 1.32
CA ALA A 106 4.01 6.97 0.94
C ALA A 106 5.46 7.03 1.45
N HIS A 107 6.37 7.47 0.59
CA HIS A 107 7.75 7.78 0.94
C HIS A 107 8.16 9.09 0.23
N GLY A 108 8.37 10.15 1.01
CA GLY A 108 8.56 11.49 0.45
C GLY A 108 7.39 11.90 -0.45
N GLY A 109 7.68 12.27 -1.70
CA GLY A 109 6.66 12.60 -2.71
C GLY A 109 6.08 11.40 -3.47
N ARG A 110 6.56 10.18 -3.22
CA ARG A 110 6.16 8.97 -3.96
C ARG A 110 5.05 8.23 -3.23
N ARG A 111 4.16 7.58 -4.01
CA ARG A 111 3.09 6.73 -3.52
C ARG A 111 3.09 5.40 -4.26
N PHE A 112 2.89 4.31 -3.51
CA PHE A 112 2.86 2.95 -4.03
C PHE A 112 1.57 2.28 -3.59
N SER A 113 0.88 1.60 -4.51
CA SER A 113 -0.15 0.64 -4.10
C SER A 113 0.55 -0.54 -3.42
N VAL A 114 0.05 -0.94 -2.26
CA VAL A 114 0.60 -2.05 -1.48
C VAL A 114 -0.46 -3.09 -1.16
N ALA A 115 -0.04 -4.35 -1.12
CA ALA A 115 -0.82 -5.44 -0.56
C ALA A 115 -0.32 -5.76 0.85
N THR A 116 -1.22 -6.05 1.78
CA THR A 116 -0.85 -6.61 3.08
C THR A 116 -0.43 -8.06 2.91
N ALA A 117 0.63 -8.47 3.61
CA ALA A 117 1.21 -9.81 3.56
C ALA A 117 1.07 -10.57 4.88
#